data_AF-A0AAV7XFJ7-F1
#
_entry.id   AF-A0AAV7XFJ7-F1
#
_cell.length_a   1.000
_cell.length_b   1.000
_cell.length_c   1.000
_cell.angle_alpha   90.00
_cell.angle_beta   90.00
_cell.angle_gamma   90.00
#
_symmetry.space_group_name_H-M   'P 1'
#
loop_
_entity.id
_entity.type
_entity.pdbx_description
1 polymer ?
#
loop_
_entity_poly.entity_id
_entity_poly.type
_entity_poly.pdbx_seq_one_letter_code
_entity_poly.pdbx_strand_id
1 'polypeptide(L)'
;MFINPLNRKYSTIRKIVDRILSPEQENHHRSKYGGKGTSLRSGSSSASIQSSSSSGSFGRPVAQQLMAGEMVRPEQFECVTVYFSDIVGFTALCAESTPIQVVDFLNDLYSTFDRIIGAYDVYKVETIGDAYMVVSGLPERNGDQHVREIALMALAILDAVRTFQIQHRPDQQLAVRIGVHSGPVCAGVVGQKMPHLCLFGDTVNTASRMESTGQPQRIHVSDAARHLLDKLGTFCLEERGIVELKGKGRVRTHWLLGCTAPDPRADAAAPCAGAAPWAPAGGEVTDPTNPYPLLFPALSTSK
;
A
#
# COMPACT_ATOMS: atom_id res chain seq x y z
N MET A 1 9.42 -15.56 -13.54
CA MET A 1 7.96 -15.83 -13.52
C MET A 1 7.30 -14.75 -12.68
N PHE A 2 6.86 -13.66 -13.31
CA PHE A 2 6.28 -12.48 -12.64
C PHE A 2 4.84 -12.78 -12.21
N ILE A 3 4.66 -13.53 -11.11
CA ILE A 3 3.36 -13.59 -10.47
C ILE A 3 3.30 -12.39 -9.55
N ASN A 4 2.62 -11.35 -10.01
CA ASN A 4 2.32 -10.18 -9.20
C ASN A 4 1.45 -10.64 -8.00
N PRO A 5 1.94 -10.63 -6.75
CA PRO A 5 1.17 -11.05 -5.58
C PRO A 5 -0.03 -10.14 -5.34
N LEU A 6 -0.03 -8.93 -5.93
CA LEU A 6 -1.20 -8.08 -6.04
C LEU A 6 -2.37 -8.88 -6.62
N ASN A 7 -2.16 -9.69 -7.68
CA ASN A 7 -3.19 -10.46 -8.42
C ASN A 7 -3.97 -11.47 -7.57
N ARG A 8 -3.44 -11.91 -6.42
CA ARG A 8 -4.16 -12.79 -5.48
C ARG A 8 -5.10 -12.00 -4.57
N LYS A 9 -4.68 -10.79 -4.14
CA LYS A 9 -5.49 -9.85 -3.35
C LYS A 9 -6.56 -9.14 -4.20
N TYR A 10 -6.35 -8.96 -5.51
CA TYR A 10 -7.40 -8.58 -6.49
C TYR A 10 -8.64 -9.49 -6.37
N SER A 11 -8.48 -10.76 -5.98
CA SER A 11 -9.59 -11.71 -5.98
C SER A 11 -10.53 -11.56 -4.78
N THR A 12 -10.06 -11.11 -3.62
CA THR A 12 -10.89 -11.11 -2.39
C THR A 12 -11.87 -9.94 -2.39
N ILE A 13 -11.37 -8.73 -2.66
CA ILE A 13 -12.21 -7.52 -2.69
C ILE A 13 -13.04 -7.47 -3.96
N ARG A 14 -12.53 -7.91 -5.11
CA ARG A 14 -13.38 -8.05 -6.30
C ARG A 14 -14.52 -9.05 -6.07
N LYS A 15 -14.29 -10.16 -5.36
CA LYS A 15 -15.39 -11.08 -4.98
C LYS A 15 -16.38 -10.45 -4.00
N ILE A 16 -15.92 -9.62 -3.06
CA ILE A 16 -16.79 -8.95 -2.09
C ILE A 16 -17.58 -7.83 -2.79
N VAL A 17 -16.92 -6.98 -3.56
CA VAL A 17 -17.53 -5.92 -4.37
C VAL A 17 -18.46 -6.49 -5.43
N ASP A 18 -18.08 -7.54 -6.16
CA ASP A 18 -18.95 -8.22 -7.13
C ASP A 18 -20.17 -8.87 -6.44
N ARG A 19 -20.01 -9.37 -5.20
CA ARG A 19 -21.11 -9.93 -4.39
C ARG A 19 -22.02 -8.86 -3.79
N ILE A 20 -21.50 -7.67 -3.51
CA ILE A 20 -22.23 -6.49 -3.01
C ILE A 20 -22.98 -5.79 -4.16
N LEU A 21 -22.39 -5.75 -5.36
CA LEU A 21 -22.95 -5.08 -6.54
C LEU A 21 -23.87 -5.99 -7.37
N SER A 22 -24.04 -7.27 -7.01
CA SER A 22 -24.93 -8.20 -7.69
C SER A 22 -26.15 -8.56 -6.81
N PRO A 23 -27.15 -7.69 -6.65
CA PRO A 23 -28.46 -8.13 -6.23
C PRO A 23 -29.09 -8.95 -7.36
N GLU A 24 -29.32 -10.24 -7.09
CA GLU A 24 -30.13 -11.23 -7.82
C GLU A 24 -30.63 -10.84 -9.23
N GLN A 25 -30.01 -11.43 -10.26
CA GLN A 25 -30.65 -11.69 -11.56
C GLN A 25 -30.24 -13.10 -12.02
N GLU A 26 -30.67 -14.12 -11.27
CA GLU A 26 -30.74 -15.48 -11.78
C GLU A 26 -32.15 -15.67 -12.37
N ASN A 27 -32.36 -15.29 -13.63
CA ASN A 27 -33.26 -15.99 -14.56
C ASN A 27 -33.28 -15.40 -15.99
N HIS A 28 -33.20 -16.32 -16.95
CA HIS A 28 -33.62 -16.18 -18.37
C HIS A 28 -32.83 -15.23 -19.30
N HIS A 29 -31.85 -15.77 -20.05
CA HIS A 29 -32.12 -16.25 -21.42
C HIS A 29 -30.89 -16.91 -22.04
N ARG A 30 -31.10 -18.16 -22.47
CA ARG A 30 -30.24 -18.95 -23.35
C ARG A 30 -30.48 -18.49 -24.79
N SER A 31 -29.43 -18.13 -25.55
CA SER A 31 -29.20 -18.66 -26.92
C SER A 31 -27.91 -18.11 -27.57
N LYS A 32 -27.04 -19.05 -27.93
CA LYS A 32 -26.26 -19.20 -29.18
C LYS A 32 -25.95 -17.95 -30.00
N TYR A 33 -24.68 -17.80 -30.41
CA TYR A 33 -24.20 -18.10 -31.78
C TYR A 33 -22.67 -18.17 -31.79
N GLY A 34 -22.12 -19.21 -32.42
CA GLY A 34 -20.70 -19.37 -32.70
C GLY A 34 -20.31 -18.82 -34.07
N GLY A 35 -19.02 -18.61 -34.29
CA GLY A 35 -18.47 -18.24 -35.61
C GLY A 35 -16.94 -18.21 -35.59
N LYS A 36 -16.33 -19.00 -36.48
CA LYS A 36 -14.89 -19.27 -36.63
C LYS A 36 -14.14 -18.16 -37.39
N GLY A 37 -12.88 -17.95 -37.00
CA GLY A 37 -11.69 -17.93 -37.88
C GLY A 37 -11.41 -16.73 -38.78
N THR A 38 -10.15 -16.27 -38.79
CA THR A 38 -9.24 -16.25 -39.96
C THR A 38 -7.86 -15.67 -39.58
N SER A 39 -6.87 -15.95 -40.42
CA SER A 39 -5.40 -15.88 -40.21
C SER A 39 -4.73 -14.76 -41.03
N LEU A 40 -3.42 -14.57 -40.78
CA LEU A 40 -2.39 -13.82 -41.54
C LEU A 40 -2.26 -12.33 -41.14
N ARG A 41 -1.08 -11.71 -40.98
CA ARG A 41 0.19 -11.88 -41.72
C ARG A 41 1.36 -11.24 -40.93
N SER A 42 2.56 -11.76 -41.20
CA SER A 42 3.88 -11.30 -40.74
C SER A 42 4.28 -9.91 -41.29
N GLY A 43 5.02 -9.14 -40.49
CA GLY A 43 5.74 -7.94 -40.91
C GLY A 43 6.91 -7.64 -39.97
N SER A 44 8.11 -7.99 -40.44
CA SER A 44 9.41 -7.69 -39.86
C SER A 44 9.84 -6.25 -40.16
N SER A 45 10.28 -5.49 -39.15
CA SER A 45 11.15 -4.33 -39.33
C SER A 45 12.03 -4.12 -38.11
N SER A 46 13.32 -4.38 -38.29
CA SER A 46 14.43 -3.93 -37.48
C SER A 46 14.57 -2.40 -37.57
N ALA A 47 14.67 -1.72 -36.42
CA ALA A 47 15.10 -0.32 -36.35
C ALA A 47 16.11 -0.16 -35.21
N SER A 48 17.36 -0.03 -35.62
CA SER A 48 18.47 0.52 -34.84
C SER A 48 18.19 1.98 -34.48
N ILE A 49 18.31 2.36 -33.20
CA ILE A 49 18.32 3.76 -32.77
C ILE A 49 19.56 4.03 -31.93
N GLN A 50 20.22 5.09 -32.37
CA GLN A 50 21.52 5.61 -31.99
C GLN A 50 21.54 6.12 -30.54
N SER A 51 22.71 5.97 -29.92
CA SER A 51 23.08 6.61 -28.65
C SER A 51 23.16 8.13 -28.83
N SER A 52 22.18 8.86 -28.29
CA SER A 52 22.29 10.30 -28.09
C SER A 52 22.31 10.61 -26.59
N SER A 53 23.51 10.93 -26.12
CA SER A 53 23.80 11.50 -24.81
C SER A 53 22.99 12.78 -24.64
N SER A 54 21.95 12.73 -23.81
CA SER A 54 21.26 13.92 -23.32
C SER A 54 21.50 14.01 -21.82
N SER A 55 22.35 14.96 -21.47
CA SER A 55 22.54 15.50 -20.12
C SER A 55 21.17 15.77 -19.49
N GLY A 56 20.73 14.86 -18.62
CA GLY A 56 19.42 14.89 -18.00
C GLY A 56 19.29 16.05 -17.03
N SER A 57 18.23 16.84 -17.21
CA SER A 57 17.78 17.87 -16.27
C SER A 57 17.47 17.21 -14.91
N PHE A 58 18.43 17.26 -14.00
CA PHE A 58 18.20 16.98 -12.58
C PHE A 58 17.49 18.19 -11.98
N GLY A 59 16.25 18.05 -11.49
CA GLY A 59 15.69 19.15 -10.70
C GLY A 59 14.20 19.16 -10.35
N ARG A 60 13.39 18.17 -10.72
CA ARG A 60 11.99 18.11 -10.25
C ARG A 60 11.67 16.77 -9.60
N PRO A 61 11.11 16.74 -8.38
CA PRO A 61 10.59 15.53 -7.77
C PRO A 61 9.66 14.79 -8.73
N VAL A 62 9.75 13.45 -8.76
CA VAL A 62 8.88 12.59 -9.59
C VAL A 62 7.41 12.92 -9.39
N ALA A 63 7.02 13.34 -8.18
CA ALA A 63 5.66 13.75 -7.89
C ALA A 63 5.22 15.04 -8.61
N GLN A 64 6.11 16.00 -8.81
CA GLN A 64 5.81 17.20 -9.62
C GLN A 64 5.72 16.85 -11.10
N GLN A 65 6.55 15.91 -11.57
CA GLN A 65 6.48 15.41 -12.95
C GLN A 65 5.16 14.64 -13.19
N LEU A 66 4.74 13.85 -12.21
CA LEU A 66 3.45 13.14 -12.19
C LEU A 66 2.26 14.11 -12.26
N MET A 67 2.25 15.15 -11.42
CA MET A 67 1.20 16.18 -11.45
C MET A 67 1.18 16.97 -12.75
N ALA A 68 2.34 17.15 -13.39
CA ALA A 68 2.47 17.83 -14.68
C ALA A 68 2.11 16.93 -15.89
N GLY A 69 1.75 15.66 -15.67
CA GLY A 69 1.46 14.70 -16.74
C GLY A 69 2.68 14.33 -17.59
N GLU A 70 3.89 14.55 -17.07
CA GLU A 70 5.14 14.24 -17.75
C GLU A 70 5.42 12.73 -17.71
N MET A 71 6.02 12.20 -18.78
CA MET A 71 6.49 10.81 -18.79
C MET A 71 7.71 10.66 -17.88
N VAL A 72 7.47 10.17 -16.67
CA VAL A 72 8.52 9.80 -15.73
C VAL A 72 9.19 8.52 -16.22
N ARG A 73 10.51 8.59 -16.46
CA ARG A 73 11.29 7.40 -16.83
C ARG A 73 11.33 6.42 -15.64
N PRO A 74 11.23 5.10 -15.89
CA PRO A 74 11.47 4.12 -14.84
C PRO A 74 12.85 4.31 -14.21
N GLU A 75 12.91 4.33 -12.89
CA GLU A 75 14.12 4.51 -12.11
C GLU A 75 14.35 3.31 -11.19
N GLN A 76 15.61 2.89 -11.07
CA GLN A 76 16.02 1.84 -10.16
C GLN A 76 16.46 2.43 -8.82
N PHE A 77 15.83 1.99 -7.74
CA PHE A 77 16.19 2.32 -6.37
C PHE A 77 16.93 1.15 -5.75
N GLU A 78 18.14 1.40 -5.25
CA GLU A 78 19.02 0.35 -4.72
C GLU A 78 18.46 -0.25 -3.43
N CYS A 79 17.84 0.58 -2.60
CA CYS A 79 17.21 0.17 -1.36
C CYS A 79 16.05 1.10 -1.02
N VAL A 80 14.91 0.49 -0.74
CA VAL A 80 13.72 1.12 -0.16
C VAL A 80 13.20 0.22 0.95
N THR A 81 12.37 0.73 1.85
CA THR A 81 11.63 -0.10 2.80
C THR A 81 10.15 -0.11 2.46
N VAL A 82 9.60 -1.31 2.29
CA VAL A 82 8.20 -1.55 1.98
C VAL A 82 7.48 -2.09 3.21
N TYR A 83 6.37 -1.44 3.54
CA TYR A 83 5.38 -1.83 4.53
C TYR A 83 4.15 -2.42 3.85
N PHE A 84 3.66 -3.54 4.39
CA PHE A 84 2.35 -4.08 4.09
C PHE A 84 1.60 -4.33 5.40
N SER A 85 0.32 -3.97 5.43
CA SER A 85 -0.58 -4.47 6.46
C SER A 85 -1.88 -5.02 5.89
N ASP A 86 -2.53 -5.87 6.68
CA ASP A 86 -3.76 -6.57 6.34
C ASP A 86 -4.61 -6.72 7.60
N ILE A 87 -5.94 -6.64 7.45
CA ILE A 87 -6.88 -6.70 8.57
C ILE A 87 -7.17 -8.17 8.90
N VAL A 88 -6.91 -8.55 10.15
CA VAL A 88 -7.18 -9.90 10.63
C VAL A 88 -8.69 -10.13 10.72
N GLY A 89 -9.18 -11.18 10.04
CA GLY A 89 -10.59 -11.55 10.08
C GLY A 89 -11.49 -10.67 9.21
N PHE A 90 -10.94 -9.85 8.32
CA PHE A 90 -11.72 -8.95 7.46
C PHE A 90 -12.82 -9.65 6.66
N THR A 91 -12.55 -10.85 6.14
CA THR A 91 -13.56 -11.63 5.40
C THR A 91 -14.75 -12.03 6.27
N ALA A 92 -14.51 -12.40 7.53
CA ALA A 92 -15.58 -12.76 8.46
C ALA A 92 -16.38 -11.51 8.87
N LEU A 93 -15.68 -10.40 9.17
CA LEU A 93 -16.30 -9.11 9.45
C LEU A 93 -17.21 -8.67 8.30
N CYS A 94 -16.75 -8.74 7.06
CA CYS A 94 -17.55 -8.40 5.88
C CYS A 94 -18.76 -9.31 5.68
N ALA A 95 -18.68 -10.59 6.08
CA ALA A 95 -19.79 -11.53 5.91
C ALA A 95 -20.95 -11.25 6.87
N GLU A 96 -20.68 -10.57 7.98
CA GLU A 96 -21.65 -10.28 9.05
C GLU A 96 -22.05 -8.80 9.14
N SER A 97 -21.56 -7.96 8.22
CA SER A 97 -21.81 -6.52 8.19
C SER A 97 -22.46 -6.12 6.88
N THR A 98 -23.25 -5.04 6.90
CA THR A 98 -23.82 -4.50 5.67
C THR A 98 -22.74 -3.83 4.82
N PRO A 99 -22.93 -3.72 3.49
CA PRO A 99 -21.96 -3.05 2.63
C PRO A 99 -21.62 -1.62 3.08
N ILE A 100 -22.62 -0.86 3.53
CA ILE A 100 -22.44 0.51 4.03
C ILE A 100 -21.56 0.51 5.29
N GLN A 101 -21.83 -0.39 6.24
CA GLN A 101 -21.02 -0.53 7.45
C GLN A 101 -19.56 -0.88 7.16
N VAL A 102 -19.30 -1.72 6.14
CA VAL A 102 -17.94 -2.09 5.73
C VAL A 102 -17.22 -0.88 5.12
N VAL A 103 -17.90 -0.11 4.27
CA VAL A 103 -17.34 1.11 3.66
C VAL A 103 -17.01 2.15 4.72
N ASP A 104 -17.94 2.43 5.63
CA ASP A 104 -17.72 3.41 6.72
C ASP A 104 -16.55 2.98 7.61
N PHE A 105 -16.49 1.70 7.98
CA PHE A 105 -15.37 1.14 8.73
C PHE A 105 -14.02 1.31 8.03
N LEU A 106 -13.94 0.99 6.73
CA LEU A 106 -12.70 1.15 5.97
C LEU A 106 -12.30 2.63 5.83
N ASN A 107 -13.27 3.52 5.64
CA ASN A 107 -13.02 4.95 5.58
C ASN A 107 -12.46 5.48 6.91
N ASP A 108 -13.05 5.11 8.04
CA ASP A 108 -12.57 5.54 9.36
C ASP A 108 -11.15 5.02 9.65
N LEU A 109 -10.90 3.75 9.33
CA LEU A 109 -9.61 3.10 9.54
C LEU A 109 -8.53 3.74 8.67
N TYR A 110 -8.76 3.87 7.37
CA TYR A 110 -7.77 4.43 6.46
C TYR A 110 -7.60 5.93 6.63
N SER A 111 -8.63 6.67 7.05
CA SER A 111 -8.46 8.08 7.45
C SER A 111 -7.54 8.20 8.66
N THR A 112 -7.66 7.28 9.62
CA THR A 112 -6.74 7.22 10.77
C THR A 112 -5.32 6.93 10.31
N PHE A 113 -5.12 5.98 9.40
CA PHE A 113 -3.79 5.65 8.87
C PHE A 113 -3.19 6.79 8.05
N ASP A 114 -4.00 7.41 7.18
CA ASP A 114 -3.60 8.52 6.32
C ASP A 114 -3.12 9.73 7.15
N ARG A 115 -3.77 10.00 8.29
CA ARG A 115 -3.31 11.01 9.25
C ARG A 115 -1.97 10.65 9.90
N ILE A 116 -1.76 9.38 10.24
CA ILE A 116 -0.51 8.92 10.86
C ILE A 116 0.64 9.04 9.84
N ILE A 117 0.46 8.54 8.62
CA ILE A 117 1.53 8.55 7.62
C ILE A 117 1.92 9.97 7.20
N GLY A 118 1.03 10.95 7.32
CA GLY A 118 1.33 12.36 7.03
C GLY A 118 2.45 12.98 7.90
N ALA A 119 2.79 12.35 9.04
CA ALA A 119 3.89 12.78 9.89
C ALA A 119 5.26 12.15 9.52
N TYR A 120 5.29 11.20 8.60
CA TYR A 120 6.49 10.44 8.24
C TYR A 120 6.90 10.67 6.79
N ASP A 121 8.19 10.54 6.50
CA ASP A 121 8.68 10.58 5.12
C ASP A 121 8.41 9.24 4.42
N VAL A 122 7.16 9.09 3.97
CA VAL A 122 6.64 7.88 3.34
C VAL A 122 5.70 8.22 2.18
N TYR A 123 5.61 7.30 1.23
CA TYR A 123 4.72 7.34 0.08
C TYR A 123 3.70 6.21 0.15
N LYS A 124 2.42 6.56 0.15
CA LYS A 124 1.31 5.61 0.06
C LYS A 124 1.23 5.08 -1.37
N VAL A 125 1.43 3.77 -1.53
CA VAL A 125 1.21 3.09 -2.81
C VAL A 125 -0.28 2.77 -2.91
N GLU A 126 -0.86 2.91 -4.11
CA GLU A 126 -2.30 2.67 -4.31
C GLU A 126 -2.74 1.34 -3.66
N THR A 127 -3.75 1.44 -2.80
CA THR A 127 -4.22 0.35 -1.95
C THR A 127 -5.09 -0.62 -2.75
N ILE A 128 -4.80 -1.91 -2.65
CA ILE A 128 -5.62 -2.97 -3.26
C ILE A 128 -6.34 -3.71 -2.14
N GLY A 129 -7.57 -3.29 -1.87
CA GLY A 129 -8.47 -4.00 -0.97
C GLY A 129 -8.36 -3.61 0.50
N ASP A 130 -8.24 -4.60 1.38
CA ASP A 130 -7.99 -4.48 2.82
C ASP A 130 -6.49 -4.40 3.16
N ALA A 131 -5.64 -4.42 2.12
CA ALA A 131 -4.20 -4.30 2.26
C ALA A 131 -3.76 -2.84 2.12
N TYR A 132 -3.00 -2.37 3.10
CA TYR A 132 -2.41 -1.03 3.13
C TYR A 132 -0.91 -1.12 2.83
N MET A 133 -0.46 -0.46 1.77
CA MET A 133 0.92 -0.50 1.30
C MET A 133 1.56 0.88 1.35
N VAL A 134 2.70 0.97 2.02
CA VAL A 134 3.44 2.22 2.20
C VAL A 134 4.93 1.94 1.96
N VAL A 135 5.63 2.90 1.38
CA VAL A 135 7.06 2.77 1.07
C VAL A 135 7.80 4.04 1.45
N SER A 136 9.03 3.91 1.94
CA SER A 136 9.96 5.03 2.11
C SER A 136 11.23 4.81 1.31
N GLY A 137 11.94 5.89 0.98
CA GLY A 137 13.08 5.89 0.06
C GLY A 137 12.67 6.05 -1.41
N LEU A 138 11.39 6.33 -1.65
CA LEU A 138 10.84 6.81 -2.92
C LEU A 138 9.61 7.71 -2.67
N PRO A 139 9.24 8.61 -3.61
CA PRO A 139 9.96 8.92 -4.85
C PRO A 139 11.31 9.59 -4.61
N GLU A 140 11.51 10.19 -3.44
CA GLU A 140 12.78 10.80 -3.05
C GLU A 140 13.62 9.83 -2.22
N ARG A 141 14.92 9.83 -2.47
CA ARG A 141 15.87 8.98 -1.75
C ARG A 141 16.24 9.66 -0.44
N ASN A 142 16.15 8.94 0.67
CA ASN A 142 16.49 9.43 2.01
C ASN A 142 17.60 8.61 2.70
N GLY A 143 18.39 7.84 1.93
CA GLY A 143 19.45 6.97 2.47
C GLY A 143 18.87 5.87 3.37
N ASP A 144 19.60 5.43 4.40
CA ASP A 144 19.12 4.40 5.34
C ASP A 144 17.94 4.90 6.22
N GLN A 145 17.53 6.18 6.13
CA GLN A 145 16.40 6.73 6.90
C GLN A 145 15.06 6.09 6.50
N HIS A 146 14.92 5.53 5.29
CA HIS A 146 13.69 4.88 4.86
C HIS A 146 13.20 3.78 5.82
N VAL A 147 14.13 3.02 6.42
CA VAL A 147 13.77 1.94 7.34
C VAL A 147 13.28 2.49 8.67
N ARG A 148 13.85 3.64 9.10
CA ARG A 148 13.47 4.33 10.34
C ARG A 148 12.07 4.90 10.23
N GLU A 149 11.75 5.57 9.12
CA GLU A 149 10.42 6.14 8.88
C GLU A 149 9.35 5.06 8.89
N ILE A 150 9.57 3.95 8.16
CA ILE A 150 8.62 2.84 8.14
C ILE A 150 8.48 2.16 9.50
N ALA A 151 9.58 1.97 10.23
CA ALA A 151 9.54 1.31 11.55
C ALA A 151 8.76 2.14 12.59
N LEU A 152 8.99 3.46 12.63
CA LEU A 152 8.28 4.35 13.54
C LEU A 152 6.80 4.50 13.16
N MET A 153 6.51 4.67 11.87
CA MET A 153 5.15 4.66 11.34
C MET A 153 4.41 3.36 11.68
N ALA A 154 5.06 2.20 11.52
CA ALA A 154 4.44 0.91 11.83
C ALA A 154 4.09 0.76 13.32
N LEU A 155 4.95 1.28 14.22
CA LEU A 155 4.67 1.30 15.65
C LEU A 155 3.48 2.22 15.96
N ALA A 156 3.44 3.43 15.38
CA ALA A 156 2.34 4.37 15.57
C ALA A 156 0.99 3.84 15.04
N ILE A 157 1.00 3.18 13.86
CA ILE A 157 -0.20 2.50 13.32
C ILE A 157 -0.65 1.39 14.27
N LEU A 158 0.28 0.57 14.77
CA LEU A 158 -0.06 -0.51 15.68
C LEU A 158 -0.71 0.00 16.97
N ASP A 159 -0.22 1.09 17.54
CA ASP A 159 -0.80 1.73 18.72
C ASP A 159 -2.17 2.35 18.44
N ALA A 160 -2.36 3.01 17.30
CA ALA A 160 -3.66 3.54 16.90
C ALA A 160 -4.71 2.43 16.74
N VAL A 161 -4.35 1.31 16.11
CA VAL A 161 -5.23 0.14 15.94
C VAL A 161 -5.66 -0.46 17.28
N ARG A 162 -4.83 -0.43 18.32
CA ARG A 162 -5.20 -0.91 19.66
C ARG A 162 -6.34 -0.09 20.26
N THR A 163 -6.40 1.20 19.96
CA THR A 163 -7.45 2.11 20.45
C THR A 163 -8.64 2.26 19.50
N PHE A 164 -8.53 1.71 18.28
CA PHE A 164 -9.55 1.86 17.25
C PHE A 164 -10.79 1.01 17.56
N GLN A 165 -11.97 1.65 17.53
CA GLN A 165 -13.26 0.99 17.73
C GLN A 165 -14.05 0.93 16.43
N ILE A 166 -14.65 -0.23 16.15
CA ILE A 166 -15.51 -0.42 14.99
C ILE A 166 -16.92 0.06 15.38
N GLN A 167 -17.40 1.15 14.77
CA GLN A 167 -18.68 1.79 15.13
C GLN A 167 -19.86 0.84 15.21
N HIS A 168 -19.99 -0.07 14.24
CA HIS A 168 -21.09 -1.03 14.17
C HIS A 168 -20.85 -2.31 15.00
N ARG A 169 -19.65 -2.48 15.58
CA ARG A 169 -19.21 -3.64 16.37
C ARG A 169 -18.23 -3.21 17.49
N PRO A 170 -18.68 -2.46 18.51
CA PRO A 170 -17.80 -1.88 19.52
C PRO A 170 -17.08 -2.93 20.38
N ASP A 171 -17.63 -4.13 20.53
CA ASP A 171 -17.03 -5.22 21.30
C ASP A 171 -15.91 -5.97 20.55
N GLN A 172 -15.76 -5.72 19.24
CA GLN A 172 -14.75 -6.38 18.42
C GLN A 172 -13.48 -5.52 18.33
N GLN A 173 -12.40 -6.02 18.93
CA GLN A 173 -11.08 -5.39 18.80
C GLN A 173 -10.50 -5.60 17.39
N LEU A 174 -10.16 -4.51 16.71
CA LEU A 174 -9.44 -4.56 15.44
C LEU A 174 -8.02 -5.12 15.63
N ALA A 175 -7.60 -6.01 14.74
CA ALA A 175 -6.23 -6.48 14.68
C ALA A 175 -5.69 -6.42 13.25
N VAL A 176 -4.43 -5.98 13.14
CA VAL A 176 -3.70 -5.96 11.86
C VAL A 176 -2.48 -6.87 11.93
N ARG A 177 -2.10 -7.44 10.79
CA ARG A 177 -0.77 -8.02 10.58
C ARG A 177 0.07 -7.01 9.82
N ILE A 178 1.34 -6.88 10.19
CA ILE A 178 2.27 -5.97 9.53
C ILE A 178 3.50 -6.75 9.07
N GLY A 179 3.92 -6.50 7.83
CA GLY A 179 5.13 -7.03 7.22
C GLY A 179 6.03 -5.93 6.68
N VAL A 180 7.32 -6.00 6.98
CA VAL A 180 8.32 -5.00 6.57
C VAL A 180 9.53 -5.68 5.92
N HIS A 181 9.91 -5.18 4.76
CA HIS A 181 11.11 -5.64 4.05
C HIS A 181 11.84 -4.49 3.35
N SER A 182 13.16 -4.55 3.36
CA SER A 182 14.03 -3.60 2.67
C SER A 182 14.77 -4.28 1.53
N GLY A 183 14.86 -3.62 0.38
CA GLY A 183 15.54 -4.16 -0.79
C GLY A 183 15.39 -3.29 -2.04
N PRO A 184 15.99 -3.70 -3.17
CA PRO A 184 15.95 -2.93 -4.40
C PRO A 184 14.57 -2.99 -5.07
N VAL A 185 14.18 -1.90 -5.72
CA VAL A 185 12.95 -1.84 -6.55
C VAL A 185 13.21 -1.06 -7.82
N CYS A 186 12.43 -1.36 -8.86
CA CYS A 186 12.29 -0.48 -10.01
C CYS A 186 10.94 0.22 -9.89
N ALA A 187 10.94 1.55 -9.85
CA ALA A 187 9.71 2.34 -9.81
C ALA A 187 9.47 2.99 -11.16
N GLY A 188 8.21 3.04 -11.61
CA GLY A 188 7.85 3.66 -12.87
C GLY A 188 6.38 4.05 -12.89
N VAL A 189 6.05 5.06 -13.69
CA VAL A 189 4.68 5.56 -13.79
C VAL A 189 3.92 4.74 -14.82
N VAL A 190 2.75 4.25 -14.45
CA VAL A 190 1.88 3.43 -15.29
C VAL A 190 0.53 4.13 -15.45
N GLY A 191 -0.06 4.02 -16.64
CA GLY A 191 -1.35 4.62 -16.98
C GLY A 191 -1.22 5.96 -17.69
N GLN A 192 -2.03 6.16 -18.74
CA GLN A 192 -2.07 7.42 -19.50
C GLN A 192 -3.16 8.38 -19.02
N LYS A 193 -4.28 7.85 -18.51
CA LYS A 193 -5.42 8.65 -18.02
C LYS A 193 -5.35 8.94 -16.52
N MET A 194 -4.83 7.99 -15.75
CA MET A 194 -4.61 8.10 -14.31
C MET A 194 -3.21 7.57 -14.00
N PRO A 195 -2.18 8.42 -14.15
CA PRO A 195 -0.79 8.02 -13.91
C PRO A 195 -0.59 7.74 -12.43
N HIS A 196 -0.08 6.56 -12.11
CA HIS A 196 0.27 6.16 -10.73
C HIS A 196 1.67 5.52 -10.70
N LEU A 197 2.38 5.73 -9.59
CA LEU A 197 3.71 5.17 -9.39
C LEU A 197 3.58 3.68 -9.03
N CYS A 198 4.06 2.81 -9.93
CA CYS A 198 4.13 1.38 -9.72
C CYS A 198 5.52 0.96 -9.26
N LEU A 199 5.56 0.01 -8.31
CA LEU A 199 6.79 -0.62 -7.85
C LEU A 199 6.89 -2.04 -8.39
N PHE A 200 8.05 -2.36 -8.95
CA PHE A 200 8.38 -3.67 -9.47
C PHE A 200 9.62 -4.20 -8.78
N GLY A 201 9.61 -5.51 -8.51
CA GLY A 201 10.75 -6.19 -7.90
C GLY A 201 10.30 -7.23 -6.90
N ASP A 202 11.24 -8.10 -6.54
CA ASP A 202 10.99 -9.16 -5.56
C ASP A 202 10.84 -8.62 -4.12
N THR A 203 11.29 -7.38 -3.88
CA THR A 203 11.13 -6.67 -2.60
C THR A 203 9.65 -6.53 -2.21
N VAL A 204 8.79 -6.13 -3.16
CA VAL A 204 7.33 -6.01 -2.92
C VAL A 204 6.72 -7.37 -2.56
N ASN A 205 7.14 -8.42 -3.27
CA ASN A 205 6.65 -9.78 -3.03
C ASN A 205 7.10 -10.32 -1.68
N THR A 206 8.34 -10.03 -1.30
CA THR A 206 8.89 -10.44 -0.01
C THR A 206 8.19 -9.71 1.12
N ALA A 207 7.97 -8.39 1.01
CA ALA A 207 7.21 -7.61 1.99
C ALA A 207 5.78 -8.15 2.18
N SER A 208 5.07 -8.44 1.09
CA SER A 208 3.75 -9.07 1.17
C SER A 208 3.78 -10.45 1.85
N ARG A 209 4.85 -11.23 1.67
CA ARG A 209 5.02 -12.52 2.34
C ARG A 209 5.33 -12.35 3.84
N MET A 210 6.10 -11.33 4.21
CA MET A 210 6.31 -10.96 5.61
C MET A 210 4.98 -10.65 6.29
N GLU A 211 4.08 -9.90 5.63
CA GLU A 211 2.74 -9.64 6.18
C GLU A 211 1.94 -10.95 6.34
N SER A 212 1.81 -11.72 5.26
CA SER A 212 0.94 -12.91 5.23
C SER A 212 1.40 -14.04 6.17
N THR A 213 2.69 -14.08 6.51
CA THR A 213 3.25 -15.07 7.46
C THR A 213 3.43 -14.48 8.86
N GLY A 214 3.06 -13.21 9.07
CA GLY A 214 3.12 -12.51 10.33
C GLY A 214 2.05 -12.98 11.33
N GLN A 215 2.10 -12.42 12.53
CA GLN A 215 1.12 -12.66 13.59
C GLN A 215 0.25 -11.42 13.81
N PRO A 216 -1.02 -11.57 14.22
CA PRO A 216 -1.86 -10.45 14.60
C PRO A 216 -1.16 -9.56 15.65
N GLN A 217 -1.31 -8.25 15.51
CA GLN A 217 -0.78 -7.26 16.46
C GLN A 217 0.76 -7.29 16.62
N ARG A 218 1.48 -7.73 15.59
CA ARG A 218 2.94 -7.81 15.54
C ARG A 218 3.48 -7.24 14.23
N ILE A 219 4.67 -6.64 14.29
CA ILE A 219 5.40 -6.12 13.13
C ILE A 219 6.48 -7.13 12.72
N HIS A 220 6.24 -7.84 11.62
CA HIS A 220 7.14 -8.87 11.11
C HIS A 220 8.20 -8.26 10.19
N VAL A 221 9.47 -8.38 10.55
CA VAL A 221 10.59 -7.73 9.87
C VAL A 221 11.54 -8.75 9.27
N SER A 222 11.90 -8.54 8.01
CA SER A 222 12.89 -9.37 7.32
C SER A 222 14.31 -9.15 7.84
N ASP A 223 15.21 -10.10 7.62
CA ASP A 223 16.62 -9.98 7.97
C ASP A 223 17.31 -8.75 7.35
N ALA A 224 16.99 -8.43 6.09
CA ALA A 224 17.53 -7.25 5.41
C ALA A 224 17.12 -5.92 6.09
N ALA A 225 15.84 -5.80 6.49
CA ALA A 225 15.37 -4.63 7.22
C ALA A 225 15.94 -4.59 8.65
N ARG A 226 16.08 -5.75 9.30
CA ARG A 226 16.71 -5.88 10.63
C ARG A 226 18.13 -5.31 10.61
N HIS A 227 18.94 -5.66 9.62
CA HIS A 227 20.31 -5.17 9.49
C HIS A 227 20.40 -3.64 9.36
N LEU A 228 19.47 -3.01 8.64
CA LEU A 228 19.43 -1.55 8.54
C LEU A 228 18.98 -0.91 9.86
N LEU A 229 18.01 -1.51 10.55
CA LEU A 229 17.58 -1.05 11.88
C LEU A 229 18.69 -1.19 12.93
N ASP A 230 19.52 -2.24 12.84
CA ASP A 230 20.69 -2.43 13.71
C ASP A 230 21.70 -1.29 13.58
N LYS A 231 21.96 -0.82 12.36
CA LYS A 231 22.87 0.32 12.14
C LYS A 231 22.42 1.60 12.85
N LEU A 232 21.11 1.77 13.01
CA LEU A 232 20.53 2.94 13.70
C LEU A 232 20.66 2.83 15.23
N GLY A 233 20.69 1.62 15.78
CA GLY A 233 20.92 1.36 17.20
C GLY A 233 19.78 1.77 18.15
N THR A 234 18.64 2.25 17.64
CA THR A 234 17.51 2.74 18.45
C THR A 234 16.32 1.77 18.52
N PHE A 235 16.32 0.69 17.76
CA PHE A 235 15.16 -0.21 17.65
C PHE A 235 15.36 -1.52 18.41
N CYS A 236 14.29 -1.95 19.11
CA CYS A 236 14.25 -3.21 19.82
C CYS A 236 13.64 -4.29 18.93
N LEU A 237 14.44 -5.28 18.55
CA LEU A 237 14.00 -6.42 17.74
C LEU A 237 14.25 -7.74 18.44
N GLU A 238 13.32 -8.68 18.25
CA GLU A 238 13.38 -10.04 18.78
C GLU A 238 13.46 -11.04 17.62
N GLU A 239 14.32 -12.05 17.72
CA GLU A 239 14.37 -13.11 16.71
C GLU A 239 13.08 -13.96 16.78
N ARG A 240 12.32 -13.99 15.68
CA ARG A 240 11.18 -14.90 15.53
C ARG A 240 11.66 -16.33 15.25
N GLY A 241 12.79 -16.43 14.56
CA GLY A 241 13.36 -17.68 14.06
C GLY A 241 13.16 -17.85 12.55
N ILE A 242 13.25 -19.11 12.11
CA ILE A 242 13.22 -19.48 10.69
C ILE A 242 11.77 -19.68 10.22
N VAL A 243 11.36 -18.94 9.20
CA VAL A 243 10.04 -18.99 8.58
C VAL A 243 10.17 -19.42 7.13
N GLU A 244 9.27 -20.28 6.66
CA GLU A 244 9.22 -20.66 5.26
C GLU A 244 8.44 -19.63 4.44
N LEU A 245 9.13 -18.93 3.54
CA LEU A 245 8.53 -18.01 2.60
C LEU A 245 8.48 -18.65 1.21
N LYS A 246 7.28 -18.74 0.63
CA LYS A 246 7.06 -19.30 -0.71
C LYS A 246 8.05 -18.71 -1.72
N GLY A 247 8.85 -19.52 -2.41
CA GLY A 247 9.80 -19.06 -3.43
C GLY A 247 11.09 -18.40 -2.89
N LYS A 248 11.25 -18.26 -1.57
CA LYS A 248 12.49 -17.87 -0.90
C LYS A 248 13.08 -19.00 -0.05
N GLY A 249 12.26 -20.00 0.30
CA GLY A 249 12.65 -21.08 1.19
C GLY A 249 12.62 -20.65 2.65
N ARG A 250 13.50 -21.23 3.45
CA ARG A 250 13.62 -20.97 4.90
C ARG A 250 14.46 -19.72 5.13
N VAL A 251 13.86 -18.69 5.71
CA VAL A 251 14.53 -17.41 5.99
C VAL A 251 14.42 -17.05 7.46
N ARG A 252 15.47 -16.45 8.02
CA ARG A 252 15.42 -15.88 9.37
C ARG A 252 14.63 -14.59 9.36
N THR A 253 13.82 -14.37 10.40
CA THR A 253 12.99 -13.18 10.53
C THR A 253 12.88 -12.73 11.98
N HIS A 254 12.39 -11.49 12.18
CA HIS A 254 12.40 -10.81 13.46
C HIS A 254 11.05 -10.13 13.73
N TRP A 255 10.76 -9.86 14.99
CA TRP A 255 9.70 -8.97 15.43
C TRP A 255 10.28 -7.62 15.79
N LEU A 256 9.67 -6.55 15.31
CA LEU A 256 9.92 -5.21 15.84
C LEU A 256 9.03 -4.98 17.06
N LEU A 257 9.65 -4.71 18.22
CA LEU A 257 8.97 -4.54 19.50
C LEU A 257 8.77 -3.07 19.88
N GLY A 258 9.69 -2.19 19.48
CA GLY A 258 9.64 -0.78 19.84
C GLY A 258 10.89 -0.01 19.45
N CYS A 259 10.96 1.25 19.88
CA CYS A 259 12.08 2.16 19.70
C CYS A 259 12.44 2.78 21.06
N THR A 260 13.73 2.83 21.39
CA THR A 260 14.25 3.45 22.62
C THR A 260 14.35 4.96 22.51
N ALA A 261 14.51 5.49 21.29
CA ALA A 261 14.47 6.92 21.04
C ALA A 261 13.01 7.39 21.01
N PRO A 262 12.64 8.42 21.78
CA PRO A 262 11.30 9.00 21.73
C PRO A 262 11.05 9.61 20.35
N ASP A 263 9.88 9.35 19.78
CA ASP A 263 9.42 10.00 18.54
C ASP A 263 8.43 11.12 18.88
N PRO A 264 8.81 12.41 18.75
CA PRO A 264 7.93 13.53 19.06
C PRO A 264 6.71 13.61 18.12
N ARG A 265 6.70 12.85 17.02
CA ARG A 265 5.60 12.82 16.05
C ARG A 265 4.46 11.89 16.46
N ALA A 266 4.72 10.95 17.38
CA ALA A 266 3.71 10.00 17.85
C ALA A 266 2.54 10.73 18.54
N ASP A 267 2.81 11.82 19.25
CA ASP A 267 1.78 12.62 19.94
C ASP A 267 0.90 13.42 18.95
N ALA A 268 1.48 13.90 17.84
CA ALA A 268 0.72 14.54 16.77
C ALA A 268 -0.17 13.55 15.99
N ALA A 269 0.20 12.26 16.02
CA ALA A 269 -0.53 11.16 15.41
C ALA A 269 -1.58 10.52 16.34
N ALA A 270 -1.76 11.00 17.58
CA ALA A 270 -2.79 10.51 18.50
C ALA A 270 -4.21 10.86 17.98
N PRO A 271 -5.20 9.96 18.06
CA PRO A 271 -6.57 10.26 17.63
C PRO A 271 -7.18 11.33 18.53
N CYS A 272 -7.72 12.40 17.93
CA CYS A 272 -8.54 13.37 18.66
C CYS A 272 -9.79 12.63 19.19
N ALA A 273 -9.86 12.43 20.50
CA ALA A 273 -11.07 11.95 21.16
C ALA A 273 -12.18 13.00 20.92
N GLY A 274 -13.10 12.72 19.98
CA GLY A 274 -14.26 13.56 19.70
C GLY A 274 -14.38 14.17 18.30
N ALA A 275 -13.77 13.59 17.26
CA ALA A 275 -14.08 14.00 15.89
C ALA A 275 -15.57 13.70 15.58
N ALA A 276 -16.34 14.76 15.30
CA ALA A 276 -17.73 14.68 14.88
C ALA A 276 -17.87 13.77 13.64
N PRO A 277 -19.02 13.08 13.46
CA PRO A 277 -19.27 12.31 12.25
C PRO A 277 -19.07 13.20 11.03
N TRP A 278 -18.43 12.63 10.00
CA TRP A 278 -18.17 13.32 8.75
C TRP A 278 -19.47 13.99 8.28
N ALA A 279 -19.46 15.32 8.25
CA ALA A 279 -20.43 16.09 7.51
C ALA A 279 -19.80 16.34 6.14
N PRO A 280 -20.52 16.14 5.02
CA PRO A 280 -20.03 16.57 3.73
C PRO A 280 -20.03 18.11 3.71
N ALA A 281 -18.97 18.71 4.28
CA ALA A 281 -18.71 20.13 4.15
C ALA A 281 -18.20 20.34 2.73
N GLY A 282 -19.06 20.89 1.87
CA GLY A 282 -18.65 21.42 0.57
C GLY A 282 -17.66 22.55 0.78
N GLY A 283 -16.37 22.23 0.68
CA GLY A 283 -15.27 23.18 0.76
C GLY A 283 -13.94 22.44 0.62
N GLU A 284 -13.19 22.76 -0.43
CA GLU A 284 -11.81 22.29 -0.60
C GLU A 284 -10.97 22.68 0.62
N VAL A 285 -10.64 21.70 1.46
CA VAL A 285 -9.58 21.85 2.45
C VAL A 285 -8.27 21.47 1.75
N THR A 286 -7.65 22.46 1.11
CA THR A 286 -6.26 22.36 0.68
C THR A 286 -5.38 22.63 1.89
N ASP A 287 -4.68 21.60 2.40
CA ASP A 287 -3.59 21.80 3.35
C ASP A 287 -2.38 22.31 2.57
N PRO A 288 -1.96 23.59 2.76
CA PRO A 288 -0.87 24.19 2.00
C PRO A 288 0.52 23.62 2.37
N THR A 289 0.60 22.74 3.37
CA THR A 289 1.85 22.08 3.78
C THR A 289 1.95 20.63 3.33
N ASN A 290 0.88 20.08 2.74
CA ASN A 290 0.89 18.74 2.15
C ASN A 290 1.15 18.83 0.63
N PRO A 291 2.36 18.47 0.16
CA PRO A 291 2.68 18.47 -1.28
C PRO A 291 1.93 17.38 -2.07
N TYR A 292 1.17 16.49 -1.40
CA TYR A 292 0.46 15.36 -1.99
C TYR A 292 -1.03 15.32 -1.55
N PRO A 293 -1.88 16.20 -2.10
CA PRO A 293 -3.32 16.12 -1.86
C PRO A 293 -3.89 14.82 -2.46
N LEU A 294 -4.71 14.12 -1.67
CA LEU A 294 -5.49 12.98 -2.12
C LEU A 294 -6.51 13.46 -3.16
N LEU A 295 -6.20 13.26 -4.45
CA LEU A 295 -7.13 13.53 -5.54
C LEU A 295 -8.17 12.40 -5.61
N PHE A 296 -9.28 12.58 -4.91
CA PHE A 296 -10.50 11.86 -5.24
C PHE A 296 -11.11 12.53 -6.48
N PRO A 297 -11.31 11.82 -7.60
CA PRO A 297 -12.08 12.37 -8.71
C PRO A 297 -13.50 12.64 -8.21
N ALA A 298 -13.96 13.89 -8.30
CA ALA A 298 -15.36 14.22 -8.03
C ALA A 298 -16.25 13.35 -8.93
N LEU A 299 -17.14 12.57 -8.33
CA LEU A 299 -18.22 11.91 -9.06
C LEU A 299 -19.08 13.00 -9.67
N SER A 300 -18.93 13.23 -10.97
CA SER A 300 -19.81 14.09 -11.75
C SER A 300 -21.23 13.55 -11.65
N THR A 301 -22.06 14.19 -10.83
CA THR A 301 -23.50 14.05 -10.89
C THR A 301 -23.99 14.88 -12.08
N SER A 302 -24.11 14.26 -13.26
CA SER A 302 -24.98 14.80 -14.30
C SER A 302 -26.41 14.36 -14.00
N LYS A 303 -27.29 15.36 -13.89
CA LYS A 303 -28.73 15.23 -14.08
C LYS A 303 -29.06 14.68 -15.47
#